data_AF-A0A418Q538-F1
#
_entry.id   AF-A0A418Q538-F1
#
_cell.length_a   1.000
_cell.length_b   1.000
_cell.length_c   1.000
_cell.angle_alpha   90.00
_cell.angle_beta   90.00
_cell.angle_gamma   90.00
#
_symmetry.space_group_name_H-M   'P 1'
#
loop_
_entity.id
_entity.type
_entity.pdbx_description
1 polymer ?
#
loop_
_entity_poly.entity_id
_entity_poly.type
_entity_poly.pdbx_seq_one_letter_code
_entity_poly.pdbx_strand_id
1 'polypeptide(L)'
;MEACDKGTVPLQGKTQQQYVNARYLVVNEAAGPSRLDKGVPRGYAHSPQGAVVAAMNVFGYGLPAQGDEIGQEIDKAFWSTSASVQDELKFQGKSSEWGLKNSRAHLVPGADAFAVKECSPNVVVVEVAFVEPDVLKGTAASEGDSVLRVPMFWRNDDWQPDFSGSADKLMDATGADLNQFTKVVYQ
;
A
#
# COMPACT_ATOMS: atom_id res chain seq x y z
N MET A 1 8.34 22.90 6.27
CA MET A 1 8.36 21.42 6.17
C MET A 1 9.25 20.93 7.29
N GLU A 2 8.67 20.34 8.33
CA GLU A 2 9.47 19.64 9.34
C GLU A 2 10.18 18.48 8.66
N ALA A 3 11.49 18.41 8.86
CA ALA A 3 12.26 17.24 8.48
C ALA A 3 11.67 16.03 9.20
N CYS A 4 11.41 14.96 8.45
CA CYS A 4 10.91 13.73 9.03
C CYS A 4 12.04 13.10 9.85
N ASP A 5 11.93 13.14 11.18
CA ASP A 5 12.84 12.39 12.04
C ASP A 5 12.69 10.89 11.71
N LYS A 6 13.83 10.21 11.54
CA LYS A 6 13.84 8.76 11.39
C LYS A 6 13.25 8.12 12.65
N GLY A 7 12.00 7.69 12.58
CA GLY A 7 11.34 6.95 13.65
C GLY A 7 10.03 7.58 14.10
N THR A 8 8.96 6.78 14.01
CA THR A 8 7.58 7.06 14.44
C THR A 8 6.93 8.23 13.71
N VAL A 9 6.43 7.98 12.49
CA VAL A 9 5.43 8.85 11.85
C VAL A 9 4.09 8.58 12.53
N PRO A 10 3.50 9.54 13.28
CA PRO A 10 2.21 9.33 13.91
C PRO A 10 1.10 9.29 12.85
N LEU A 11 0.13 8.38 13.00
CA LEU A 11 -1.15 8.44 12.28
C LEU A 11 -2.13 9.33 13.04
N GLN A 12 -2.05 10.64 12.85
CA GLN A 12 -2.98 11.60 13.46
C GLN A 12 -4.36 11.53 12.81
N GLY A 13 -5.40 11.95 13.55
CA GLY A 13 -6.79 11.86 13.10
C GLY A 13 -7.34 10.43 13.12
N LYS A 14 -8.63 10.26 12.81
CA LYS A 14 -9.24 8.93 12.77
C LYS A 14 -8.78 8.17 11.55
N THR A 15 -8.39 6.90 11.75
CA THR A 15 -8.10 5.95 10.67
C THR A 15 -9.22 4.93 10.61
N GLN A 16 -9.77 4.70 9.43
CA GLN A 16 -10.89 3.78 9.22
C GLN A 16 -10.61 2.86 8.03
N GLN A 17 -11.27 1.70 8.05
CA GLN A 17 -11.33 0.81 6.91
C GLN A 17 -12.74 0.87 6.33
N GLN A 18 -12.86 1.30 5.08
CA GLN A 18 -14.14 1.44 4.38
C GLN A 18 -14.25 0.38 3.28
N TYR A 19 -15.43 -0.20 3.10
CA TYR A 19 -15.67 -1.12 1.99
C TYR A 19 -16.15 -0.33 0.76
N VAL A 20 -15.28 -0.19 -0.24
CA VAL A 20 -15.50 0.62 -1.45
C VAL A 20 -15.02 -0.17 -2.67
N ASN A 21 -15.78 -0.16 -3.76
CA ASN A 21 -15.42 -0.86 -5.01
C ASN A 21 -15.03 -2.34 -4.81
N ALA A 22 -15.76 -3.03 -3.94
CA ALA A 22 -15.50 -4.41 -3.54
C ALA A 22 -14.10 -4.66 -2.96
N ARG A 23 -13.53 -3.67 -2.26
CA ARG A 23 -12.22 -3.69 -1.61
C ARG A 23 -12.28 -2.96 -0.28
N TYR A 24 -11.31 -3.23 0.59
CA TYR A 24 -11.12 -2.44 1.80
C TYR A 24 -10.15 -1.29 1.53
N LEU A 25 -10.64 -0.07 1.72
CA LEU A 25 -9.89 1.18 1.58
C LEU A 25 -9.55 1.70 2.97
N VAL A 26 -8.26 1.93 3.22
CA VAL A 26 -7.81 2.66 4.40
C VAL A 26 -7.99 4.15 4.14
N VAL A 27 -8.70 4.83 5.03
CA VAL A 27 -8.85 6.29 5.01
C VAL A 27 -8.40 6.88 6.33
N ASN A 28 -7.84 8.08 6.26
CA ASN A 28 -7.44 8.84 7.43
C ASN A 28 -7.80 10.31 7.25
N GLU A 29 -8.38 10.92 8.29
CA GLU A 29 -8.89 12.30 8.26
C GLU A 29 -7.81 13.35 7.95
N ALA A 30 -6.56 13.11 8.37
CA ALA A 30 -5.45 14.04 8.20
C ALA A 30 -4.56 13.70 6.99
N ALA A 31 -4.56 12.45 6.53
CA ALA A 31 -3.60 11.93 5.56
C ALA A 31 -4.23 11.53 4.21
N GLY A 32 -5.56 11.38 4.14
CA GLY A 32 -6.28 10.97 2.95
C GLY A 32 -6.54 9.46 2.88
N PRO A 33 -6.92 8.92 1.70
CA PRO A 33 -7.13 9.65 0.46
C PRO A 33 -8.33 10.61 0.56
N SER A 34 -8.26 11.76 -0.12
CA SER A 34 -9.36 12.73 -0.15
C SER A 34 -10.36 12.49 -1.29
N ARG A 35 -10.00 11.65 -2.27
CA ARG A 35 -10.80 11.34 -3.46
C ARG A 35 -10.43 10.00 -4.07
N LEU A 36 -11.27 9.53 -4.99
CA LEU A 36 -10.98 8.43 -5.90
C LEU A 36 -10.95 8.97 -7.33
N ASP A 37 -9.89 8.66 -8.08
CA ASP A 37 -9.80 8.93 -9.52
C ASP A 37 -9.90 7.61 -10.27
N LYS A 38 -11.00 7.40 -11.01
CA LYS A 38 -11.36 6.11 -11.63
C LYS A 38 -11.29 4.92 -10.66
N GLY A 39 -11.65 5.16 -9.40
CA GLY A 39 -11.59 4.15 -8.35
C GLY A 39 -10.20 3.92 -7.72
N VAL A 40 -9.16 4.63 -8.18
CA VAL A 40 -7.84 4.64 -7.56
C VAL A 40 -7.80 5.69 -6.44
N PRO A 41 -7.39 5.34 -5.21
CA PRO A 41 -7.19 6.27 -4.09
C PRO A 41 -6.18 7.37 -4.41
N ARG A 42 -6.58 8.64 -4.27
CA ARG A 42 -5.76 9.83 -4.57
C ARG A 42 -5.99 10.96 -3.58
N GLY A 43 -5.14 11.97 -3.65
CA GLY A 43 -5.23 13.16 -2.79
C GLY A 43 -4.75 12.88 -1.38
N TYR A 44 -3.62 12.19 -1.26
CA TYR A 44 -2.95 12.04 0.02
C TYR A 44 -2.27 13.36 0.41
N ALA A 45 -2.19 13.64 1.70
CA ALA A 45 -1.49 14.83 2.18
C ALA A 45 0.01 14.74 1.83
N HIS A 46 0.64 15.88 1.49
CA HIS A 46 2.10 15.95 1.28
C HIS A 46 2.84 15.89 2.63
N SER A 47 2.79 14.73 3.26
CA SER A 47 3.40 14.43 4.55
C SER A 47 3.84 12.97 4.60
N PRO A 48 4.76 12.61 5.51
CA PRO A 48 5.10 11.21 5.76
C PRO A 48 3.89 10.35 6.11
N GLN A 49 2.92 10.92 6.86
CA GLN A 49 1.68 10.23 7.20
C GLN A 49 0.83 9.93 5.95
N GLY A 50 0.76 10.87 5.00
CA GLY A 50 0.13 10.67 3.70
C GLY A 50 0.77 9.53 2.92
N ALA A 51 2.11 9.46 2.92
CA ALA A 51 2.84 8.37 2.25
C ALA A 51 2.55 7.00 2.89
N VAL A 52 2.45 6.95 4.22
CA VAL A 52 2.11 5.73 4.97
C VAL A 52 0.72 5.22 4.61
N VAL A 53 -0.31 6.09 4.62
CA VAL A 53 -1.67 5.66 4.28
C VAL A 53 -1.78 5.28 2.80
N ALA A 54 -1.07 5.99 1.91
CA ALA A 54 -0.95 5.61 0.51
C ALA A 54 -0.32 4.21 0.35
N ALA A 55 0.78 3.94 1.05
CA ALA A 55 1.45 2.64 1.05
C ALA A 55 0.54 1.49 1.53
N MET A 56 -0.26 1.70 2.58
CA MET A 56 -1.26 0.72 3.04
C MET A 56 -2.26 0.38 1.94
N ASN A 57 -2.71 1.39 1.21
CA ASN A 57 -3.64 1.21 0.11
C ASN A 57 -3.01 0.63 -1.16
N VAL A 58 -1.68 0.67 -1.34
CA VAL A 58 -1.02 -0.03 -2.46
C VAL A 58 -1.22 -1.54 -2.36
N PHE A 59 -1.08 -2.13 -1.16
CA PHE A 59 -1.19 -3.57 -0.99
C PHE A 59 -2.56 -4.06 -0.50
N GLY A 60 -3.25 -3.28 0.34
CA GLY A 60 -4.57 -3.65 0.86
C GLY A 60 -5.67 -3.44 -0.18
N TYR A 61 -5.86 -2.19 -0.61
CA TYR A 61 -6.86 -1.85 -1.64
C TYR A 61 -6.35 -2.19 -3.06
N GLY A 62 -5.06 -1.94 -3.28
CA GLY A 62 -4.41 -1.89 -4.57
C GLY A 62 -3.76 -3.18 -5.03
N LEU A 63 -4.09 -4.33 -4.44
CA LEU A 63 -3.48 -5.62 -4.77
C LEU A 63 -3.40 -5.80 -6.30
N PRO A 64 -2.24 -6.13 -6.89
CA PRO A 64 -2.08 -6.14 -8.34
C PRO A 64 -2.89 -7.26 -8.98
N ALA A 65 -3.06 -7.17 -10.30
CA ALA A 65 -3.57 -8.25 -11.15
C ALA A 65 -4.92 -8.80 -10.69
N GLN A 66 -5.84 -7.97 -10.21
CA GLN A 66 -7.21 -8.43 -9.90
C GLN A 66 -8.05 -8.66 -11.16
N GLY A 67 -7.79 -7.89 -12.22
CA GLY A 67 -8.39 -8.08 -13.54
C GLY A 67 -9.82 -7.56 -13.69
N ASP A 68 -10.48 -7.10 -12.63
CA ASP A 68 -11.71 -6.29 -12.75
C ASP A 68 -11.40 -4.85 -13.19
N GLU A 69 -12.42 -4.08 -13.57
CA GLU A 69 -12.27 -2.71 -14.11
C GLU A 69 -11.45 -1.80 -13.20
N ILE A 70 -11.70 -1.84 -11.88
CA ILE A 70 -10.97 -1.02 -10.91
C ILE A 70 -9.55 -1.55 -10.72
N GLY A 71 -9.39 -2.88 -10.73
CA GLY A 71 -8.08 -3.54 -10.70
C GLY A 71 -7.17 -3.09 -11.84
N GLN A 72 -7.71 -2.94 -13.06
CA GLN A 72 -6.91 -2.45 -14.20
C GLN A 72 -6.46 -1.00 -14.05
N GLU A 73 -7.29 -0.12 -13.49
CA GLU A 73 -6.88 1.26 -13.23
C GLU A 73 -5.84 1.33 -12.10
N ILE A 74 -5.96 0.47 -11.09
CA ILE A 74 -4.94 0.28 -10.04
C ILE A 74 -3.61 -0.21 -10.65
N ASP A 75 -3.64 -1.23 -11.50
CA ASP A 75 -2.43 -1.78 -12.16
C ASP A 75 -1.68 -0.70 -12.95
N LYS A 76 -2.41 0.15 -13.67
CA LYS A 76 -1.84 1.30 -14.39
C LYS A 76 -1.24 2.34 -13.44
N ALA A 77 -1.92 2.63 -12.33
CA ALA A 77 -1.56 3.71 -11.42
C ALA A 77 -0.44 3.34 -10.45
N PHE A 78 -0.46 2.12 -9.90
CA PHE A 78 0.44 1.69 -8.82
C PHE A 78 1.54 0.74 -9.29
N TRP A 79 1.27 -0.06 -10.32
CA TRP A 79 2.13 -1.19 -10.68
C TRP A 79 2.79 -1.06 -12.06
N SER A 80 2.66 0.09 -12.71
CA SER A 80 3.22 0.34 -14.04
C SER A 80 4.76 0.26 -14.09
N THR A 81 5.43 0.45 -12.96
CA THR A 81 6.90 0.37 -12.84
C THR A 81 7.41 -1.00 -12.37
N SER A 82 6.54 -1.92 -11.96
CA SER A 82 6.92 -3.27 -11.51
C SER A 82 6.98 -4.21 -12.71
N ALA A 83 8.18 -4.68 -13.05
CA ALA A 83 8.35 -5.60 -14.17
C ALA A 83 7.67 -6.95 -13.87
N SER A 84 7.76 -7.42 -12.62
CA SER A 84 7.15 -8.68 -12.18
C SER A 84 5.62 -8.68 -12.35
N VAL A 85 4.95 -7.61 -11.92
CA VAL A 85 3.49 -7.47 -12.08
C VAL A 85 3.12 -7.33 -13.56
N GLN A 86 3.88 -6.56 -14.35
CA GLN A 86 3.59 -6.44 -15.79
C GLN A 86 3.69 -7.79 -16.53
N ASP A 87 4.60 -8.66 -16.12
CA ASP A 87 4.71 -10.00 -16.70
C ASP A 87 3.61 -10.95 -16.21
N GLU A 88 3.19 -10.85 -14.95
CA GLU A 88 2.04 -11.57 -14.41
C GLU A 88 0.73 -11.20 -15.14
N LEU A 89 0.50 -9.90 -15.36
CA LEU A 89 -0.68 -9.41 -16.07
C LEU A 89 -0.78 -9.97 -17.50
N LYS A 90 0.35 -10.05 -18.21
CA LYS A 90 0.43 -10.67 -19.55
C LYS A 90 0.16 -12.17 -19.46
N PHE A 91 0.77 -12.85 -18.49
CA PHE A 91 0.64 -14.30 -18.32
C PHE A 91 -0.79 -14.73 -18.01
N GLN A 92 -1.48 -14.01 -17.12
CA GLN A 92 -2.83 -14.37 -16.67
C GLN A 92 -3.94 -13.96 -17.66
N GLY A 93 -3.62 -13.18 -18.71
CA GLY A 93 -4.63 -12.72 -19.67
C GLY A 93 -5.74 -11.86 -19.03
N LYS A 94 -5.49 -11.29 -17.85
CA LYS A 94 -6.45 -10.47 -17.07
C LYS A 94 -6.75 -9.11 -17.68
N SER A 95 -6.09 -8.78 -18.79
CA SER A 95 -6.41 -7.66 -19.67
C SER A 95 -7.46 -7.98 -20.73
N SER A 96 -7.93 -9.23 -20.83
CA SER A 96 -8.97 -9.63 -21.79
C SER A 96 -10.37 -9.17 -21.36
N GLU A 97 -11.27 -8.97 -22.33
CA GLU A 97 -12.69 -8.63 -22.10
C GLU A 97 -13.40 -9.68 -21.22
N TRP A 98 -13.06 -10.95 -21.41
CA TRP A 98 -13.60 -12.03 -20.58
C TRP A 98 -13.08 -11.95 -19.13
N GLY A 99 -11.80 -11.63 -18.94
CA GLY A 99 -11.20 -11.40 -17.61
C GLY A 99 -11.91 -10.27 -16.87
N LEU A 100 -12.09 -9.12 -17.52
CA LEU A 100 -12.82 -7.96 -16.98
C LEU A 100 -14.21 -8.32 -16.46
N LYS A 101 -14.96 -9.11 -17.23
CA LYS A 101 -16.36 -9.45 -16.89
C LYS A 101 -16.47 -10.42 -15.70
N ASN A 102 -15.50 -11.32 -15.55
CA ASN A 102 -15.61 -12.45 -14.63
C ASN A 102 -14.69 -12.36 -13.41
N SER A 103 -13.66 -11.50 -13.44
CA SER A 103 -12.80 -11.24 -12.30
C SER A 103 -13.58 -10.65 -11.13
N ARG A 104 -13.14 -11.02 -9.92
CA ARG A 104 -13.59 -10.45 -8.66
C ARG A 104 -12.37 -10.08 -7.85
N ALA A 105 -12.42 -8.92 -7.20
CA ALA A 105 -11.34 -8.49 -6.33
C ALA A 105 -11.22 -9.45 -5.14
N HIS A 106 -10.00 -9.89 -4.87
CA HIS A 106 -9.64 -10.53 -3.61
C HIS A 106 -9.64 -9.48 -2.51
N LEU A 107 -10.27 -9.82 -1.39
CA LEU A 107 -10.36 -8.92 -0.24
C LEU A 107 -9.13 -9.10 0.63
N VAL A 108 -8.33 -8.04 0.74
CA VAL A 108 -7.25 -7.92 1.72
C VAL A 108 -7.70 -6.91 2.76
N PRO A 109 -7.66 -7.23 4.07
CA PRO A 109 -7.95 -6.25 5.11
C PRO A 109 -6.94 -5.08 5.05
N GLY A 110 -7.23 -4.00 5.78
CA GLY A 110 -6.25 -2.94 5.97
C GLY A 110 -5.01 -3.47 6.69
N ALA A 111 -3.85 -2.87 6.44
CA ALA A 111 -2.60 -3.28 7.09
C ALA A 111 -2.69 -3.17 8.62
N ASP A 112 -2.10 -4.13 9.32
CA ASP A 112 -2.11 -4.21 10.79
C ASP A 112 -1.05 -3.31 11.42
N ALA A 113 0.07 -3.11 10.73
CA ALA A 113 1.16 -2.26 11.19
C ALA A 113 1.99 -1.69 10.02
N PHE A 114 2.80 -0.68 10.31
CA PHE A 114 3.75 -0.11 9.34
C PHE A 114 5.06 0.30 9.98
N ALA A 115 6.14 0.37 9.19
CA ALA A 115 7.41 0.95 9.58
C ALA A 115 7.93 1.87 8.47
N VAL A 116 8.45 3.05 8.85
CA VAL A 116 9.10 3.96 7.90
C VAL A 116 10.60 3.70 7.93
N LYS A 117 11.17 3.26 6.81
CA LYS A 117 12.60 2.91 6.69
C LYS A 117 13.44 4.08 6.22
N GLU A 118 12.88 4.87 5.31
CA GLU A 118 13.50 6.11 4.83
C GLU A 118 12.45 7.19 4.76
N CYS A 119 12.83 8.41 5.09
CA CYS A 119 11.92 9.54 5.10
C CYS A 119 12.62 10.82 4.65
N SER A 120 12.08 11.43 3.62
CA SER A 120 12.48 12.73 3.08
C SER A 120 11.23 13.45 2.58
N PRO A 121 11.30 14.76 2.25
CA PRO A 121 10.14 15.51 1.80
C PRO A 121 9.42 14.91 0.58
N ASN A 122 10.13 14.22 -0.32
CA ASN A 122 9.58 13.73 -1.58
C ASN A 122 9.71 12.21 -1.77
N VAL A 123 10.34 11.51 -0.82
CA VAL A 123 10.52 10.05 -0.87
C VAL A 123 10.36 9.50 0.53
N VAL A 124 9.48 8.52 0.68
CA VAL A 124 9.27 7.77 1.92
C VAL A 124 9.24 6.29 1.57
N VAL A 125 10.09 5.49 2.20
CA VAL A 125 10.07 4.03 2.05
C VAL A 125 9.32 3.45 3.23
N VAL A 126 8.20 2.78 2.95
CA VAL A 126 7.30 2.22 3.95
C VAL A 126 7.29 0.71 3.84
N GLU A 127 7.39 0.03 4.97
CA GLU A 127 6.99 -1.37 5.10
C GLU A 127 5.61 -1.42 5.72
N VAL A 128 4.72 -2.21 5.14
CA VAL A 128 3.39 -2.52 5.68
C VAL A 128 3.34 -3.99 6.05
N ALA A 129 2.68 -4.29 7.16
CA ALA A 129 2.58 -5.64 7.68
C ALA A 129 1.10 -6.05 7.73
N PHE A 130 0.82 -7.24 7.21
CA PHE A 130 -0.44 -7.96 7.34
C PHE A 130 -0.14 -9.18 8.20
N VAL A 131 -0.49 -9.12 9.48
CA VAL A 131 -0.08 -10.09 10.50
C VAL A 131 -1.26 -10.46 11.38
N GLU A 132 -1.21 -11.65 11.97
CA GLU A 132 -2.23 -12.01 12.95
C GLU A 132 -2.18 -11.08 14.18
N PRO A 133 -3.34 -10.67 14.74
CA PRO A 133 -3.43 -9.62 15.77
C PRO A 133 -2.55 -9.81 17.02
N ASP A 134 -2.20 -11.05 17.34
CA ASP A 134 -1.43 -11.43 18.53
C ASP A 134 0.09 -11.48 18.31
N VAL A 135 0.57 -11.36 17.05
CA VAL A 135 1.99 -11.50 16.68
C VAL A 135 2.77 -10.20 16.87
N LEU A 136 2.11 -9.04 16.97
CA LEU A 136 2.74 -7.73 17.16
C LEU A 136 3.39 -7.53 18.56
N LYS A 137 3.66 -8.60 19.30
CA LYS A 137 4.35 -8.62 20.61
C LYS A 137 5.69 -9.37 20.55
N GLY A 138 6.63 -8.86 19.75
CA GLY A 138 8.05 -9.13 19.94
C GLY A 138 8.66 -10.33 19.23
N THR A 139 7.98 -10.91 18.24
CA THR A 139 8.51 -12.02 17.42
C THR A 139 8.77 -11.56 15.98
N ALA A 140 9.73 -12.17 15.30
CA ALA A 140 9.88 -12.02 13.86
C ALA A 140 8.58 -12.46 13.15
N ALA A 141 8.32 -11.90 11.96
CA ALA A 141 7.22 -12.34 11.11
C ALA A 141 7.28 -13.88 10.96
N SER A 142 6.18 -14.55 11.30
CA SER A 142 6.02 -15.99 11.26
C SER A 142 5.66 -16.48 9.85
N GLU A 143 5.70 -17.80 9.64
CA GLU A 143 5.32 -18.43 8.36
C GLU A 143 3.82 -18.19 8.11
N GLY A 144 3.49 -17.15 7.31
CA GLY A 144 2.12 -16.68 7.07
C GLY A 144 1.95 -15.16 7.14
N ASP A 145 2.84 -14.48 7.85
CA ASP A 145 2.86 -13.01 7.94
C ASP A 145 3.46 -12.41 6.66
N SER A 146 2.81 -11.36 6.13
CA SER A 146 3.29 -10.66 4.93
C SER A 146 3.78 -9.27 5.30
N VAL A 147 5.09 -9.03 5.11
CA VAL A 147 5.68 -7.69 5.19
C VAL A 147 6.08 -7.24 3.80
N LEU A 148 5.47 -6.15 3.36
CA LEU A 148 5.63 -5.64 2.00
C LEU A 148 6.20 -4.22 2.04
N ARG A 149 7.29 -4.00 1.30
CA ARG A 149 7.99 -2.72 1.20
C ARG A 149 7.56 -1.99 -0.07
N VAL A 150 7.26 -0.70 0.08
CA VAL A 150 6.94 0.19 -1.03
C VAL A 150 7.68 1.53 -0.89
N PRO A 151 8.50 1.89 -1.89
CA PRO A 151 8.99 3.25 -2.05
C PRO A 151 7.89 4.16 -2.56
N MET A 152 7.53 5.18 -1.79
CA MET A 152 6.55 6.20 -2.15
C MET A 152 7.26 7.49 -2.56
N PHE A 153 6.92 8.02 -3.73
CA PHE A 153 7.45 9.27 -4.26
C PHE A 153 6.35 10.32 -4.37
N TRP A 154 6.65 11.54 -3.94
CA TRP A 154 5.75 12.67 -4.17
C TRP A 154 5.90 13.16 -5.61
N ARG A 155 4.88 12.91 -6.44
CA ARG A 155 4.87 13.26 -7.87
C ARG A 155 3.46 13.67 -8.27
N ASN A 156 3.34 14.75 -9.05
CA ASN A 156 2.06 15.26 -9.54
C ASN A 156 1.03 15.45 -8.42
N ASP A 157 1.45 16.15 -7.36
CA ASP A 157 0.65 16.48 -6.17
C ASP A 157 0.02 15.27 -5.46
N ASP A 158 0.73 14.12 -5.47
CA ASP A 158 0.29 12.92 -4.76
C ASP A 158 1.46 11.98 -4.43
N TRP A 159 1.22 11.04 -3.51
CA TRP A 159 2.13 9.92 -3.25
C TRP A 159 1.89 8.79 -4.25
N GLN A 160 2.93 8.39 -4.98
CA GLN A 160 2.89 7.32 -5.96
C GLN A 160 3.95 6.27 -5.64
N PRO A 161 3.61 4.97 -5.70
CA PRO A 161 4.61 3.92 -5.54
C PRO A 161 5.59 3.91 -6.73
N ASP A 162 6.83 3.53 -6.47
CA ASP A 162 7.83 3.30 -7.52
C ASP A 162 8.57 1.99 -7.26
N PHE A 163 8.29 1.02 -8.12
CA PHE A 163 8.90 -0.31 -8.08
C PHE A 163 10.01 -0.49 -9.12
N SER A 164 10.48 0.59 -9.75
CA SER A 164 11.55 0.49 -10.75
C SER A 164 12.89 0.01 -10.15
N GLY A 165 13.76 -0.51 -11.01
CA GLY A 165 15.10 -0.96 -10.62
C GLY A 165 15.07 -2.17 -9.68
N SER A 166 15.72 -2.05 -8.52
CA SER A 166 15.75 -3.13 -7.51
C SER A 166 14.55 -3.12 -6.57
N ALA A 167 13.71 -2.09 -6.58
CA ALA A 167 12.58 -1.98 -5.66
C ALA A 167 11.57 -3.13 -5.81
N ASP A 168 11.28 -3.55 -7.05
CA ASP A 168 10.44 -4.72 -7.36
C ASP A 168 10.93 -6.00 -6.65
N LYS A 169 12.26 -6.21 -6.63
CA LYS A 169 12.89 -7.39 -6.01
C LYS A 169 12.97 -7.33 -4.49
N LEU A 170 12.85 -6.12 -3.93
CA LEU A 170 12.93 -5.85 -2.50
C LEU A 170 11.55 -5.59 -1.89
N MET A 171 10.48 -5.80 -2.67
CA MET A 171 9.10 -5.62 -2.24
C MET A 171 8.75 -6.60 -1.13
N ASP A 172 9.16 -7.86 -1.25
CA ASP A 172 9.04 -8.82 -0.16
C ASP A 172 10.11 -8.52 0.90
N ALA A 173 9.65 -8.12 2.08
CA ALA A 173 10.49 -7.84 3.24
C ALA A 173 10.30 -8.90 4.33
N THR A 174 10.01 -10.15 3.95
CA THR A 174 9.98 -11.30 4.86
C THR A 174 11.25 -11.34 5.72
N GLY A 175 11.06 -11.47 7.03
CA GLY A 175 12.12 -11.40 8.03
C GLY A 175 12.38 -10.00 8.61
N ALA A 176 11.56 -8.99 8.26
CA ALA A 176 11.62 -7.69 8.92
C ALA A 176 11.39 -7.79 10.44
N ASP A 177 12.08 -6.91 11.18
CA ASP A 177 11.95 -6.78 12.63
C ASP A 177 10.66 -6.03 12.99
N LEU A 178 9.63 -6.77 13.41
CA LEU A 178 8.32 -6.24 13.77
C LEU A 178 8.36 -5.27 14.98
N ASN A 179 9.43 -5.25 15.78
CA ASN A 179 9.58 -4.28 16.87
C ASN A 179 9.70 -2.84 16.38
N GLN A 180 10.01 -2.64 15.11
CA GLN A 180 10.12 -1.31 14.48
C GLN A 180 8.79 -0.82 13.93
N PHE A 181 7.73 -1.61 14.04
CA PHE A 181 6.44 -1.33 13.44
C PHE A 181 5.52 -0.61 14.42
N THR A 182 4.82 0.40 13.90
CA THR A 182 3.71 1.07 14.57
C THR A 182 2.42 0.36 14.21
N LYS A 183 1.67 -0.11 15.21
CA LYS A 183 0.36 -0.73 15.03
C LYS A 183 -0.65 0.28 14.48
N VAL A 184 -1.43 -0.12 13.48
CA VAL A 184 -2.57 0.65 12.99
C VAL A 184 -3.78 0.38 13.89
N VAL A 185 -4.44 1.45 14.32
CA VAL A 185 -5.67 1.37 15.11
C VAL A 185 -6.81 1.93 14.29
N TYR A 186 -7.69 1.05 13.82
CA TYR A 186 -8.92 1.41 13.11
C TYR A 186 -10.03 1.79 14.10
N GLN A 187 -10.83 2.81 13.75
CA GLN A 187 -11.91 3.37 14.58
C GLN A 187 -13.27 3.40 13.87
#